data_AF-A0A7X3PZI1-F1
#
_entry.id   AF-A0A7X3PZI1-F1
#
_cell.length_a   1.000
_cell.length_b   1.000
_cell.length_c   1.000
_cell.angle_alpha   90.00
_cell.angle_beta   90.00
_cell.angle_gamma   90.00
#
_symmetry.space_group_name_H-M   'P 1'
#
loop_
_entity.id
_entity.type
_entity.pdbx_description
1 polymer ?
#
loop_
_entity_poly.entity_id
_entity_poly.type
_entity_poly.pdbx_seq_one_letter_code
_entity_poly.pdbx_strand_id
1 'polypeptide(L)' 'EELLTTLKSHVRTELGKIAVPREIEVVTSLPKTRSGKIMRRVLKAKELGQDPGDISTLEE' A
#
# COMPACT_ATOMS: atom_id res chain seq x y z
N GLU A 1 -11.14 -14.07 2.28
CA GLU A 1 -10.48 -14.48 1.01
C GLU A 1 -11.17 -13.91 -0.22
N GLU A 2 -12.51 -13.91 -0.27
CA GLU A 2 -13.29 -13.37 -1.39
C GLU A 2 -12.91 -11.92 -1.77
N LEU A 3 -12.74 -11.04 -0.78
CA LEU A 3 -12.36 -9.64 -1.00
C LEU A 3 -11.06 -9.47 -1.83
N LEU A 4 -10.02 -10.25 -1.53
CA LEU A 4 -8.73 -10.15 -2.22
C LEU A 4 -8.84 -10.61 -3.67
N THR A 5 -9.58 -11.69 -3.91
CA THR A 5 -9.86 -12.21 -5.25
C THR A 5 -10.65 -11.19 -6.06
N THR A 6 -11.67 -10.58 -5.48
CA THR A 6 -12.47 -9.53 -6.12
C THR A 6 -11.62 -8.32 -6.49
N LEU A 7 -10.75 -7.83 -5.60
CA LEU A 7 -9.85 -6.72 -5.89
C LEU A 7 -8.87 -7.05 -7.03
N LYS A 8 -8.25 -8.25 -7.02
CA LYS A 8 -7.37 -8.70 -8.11
C LYS A 8 -8.12 -8.82 -9.44
N SER A 9 -9.37 -9.29 -9.40
CA SER A 9 -10.22 -9.38 -10.59
C SER A 9 -10.58 -8.00 -11.12
N HIS A 10 -10.94 -7.06 -10.24
CA HIS A 10 -11.25 -5.69 -10.61
C HIS A 10 -10.07 -5.01 -11.32
N VAL A 11 -8.86 -5.09 -10.73
CA VAL A 11 -7.65 -4.53 -11.37
C VAL A 11 -7.37 -5.18 -12.73
N ARG A 12 -7.59 -6.50 -12.85
CA ARG A 12 -7.43 -7.20 -14.13
C ARG A 12 -8.39 -6.68 -15.20
N THR A 13 -9.63 -6.39 -14.83
CA THR A 13 -10.66 -5.89 -15.75
C THR A 13 -10.37 -4.45 -16.17
N GLU A 14 -10.02 -3.57 -15.22
CA GLU A 14 -9.84 -2.14 -15.49
C GLU A 14 -8.49 -1.80 -16.13
N LEU A 15 -7.41 -2.47 -15.72
CA LEU A 15 -6.03 -2.11 -16.11
C LEU A 15 -5.30 -3.23 -16.87
N GLY A 16 -5.89 -4.42 -16.95
CA GLY A 16 -5.30 -5.58 -17.62
C GLY A 16 -4.43 -6.45 -16.73
N LYS A 17 -3.99 -7.60 -17.27
CA LYS A 17 -3.26 -8.64 -16.52
C LYS A 17 -1.91 -8.17 -15.97
N ILE A 18 -1.24 -7.23 -16.65
CA ILE A 18 0.09 -6.72 -16.24
C ILE A 18 0.04 -5.88 -14.96
N ALA A 19 -1.10 -5.23 -14.69
CA ALA A 19 -1.27 -4.35 -13.55
C ALA A 19 -1.75 -5.07 -12.28
N VAL A 20 -2.05 -6.36 -12.36
CA VAL A 20 -2.57 -7.13 -11.22
C VAL A 20 -1.49 -7.24 -10.14
N PRO A 21 -1.76 -6.79 -8.90
CA PRO A 21 -0.81 -6.91 -7.81
C PRO A 21 -0.49 -8.38 -7.52
N ARG A 22 0.80 -8.67 -7.33
CA ARG A 22 1.28 -10.00 -6.92
C ARG A 22 0.69 -10.37 -5.55
N GLU A 23 0.82 -9.47 -4.59
CA GLU A 23 0.41 -9.63 -3.20
C GLU A 23 -0.44 -8.42 -2.77
N ILE A 24 -1.39 -8.66 -1.86
CA ILE A 24 -2.25 -7.63 -1.27
C ILE A 24 -2.33 -7.95 0.22
N GLU A 25 -1.83 -7.05 1.04
CA GLU A 25 -1.91 -7.13 2.50
C GLU A 25 -3.04 -6.21 3.00
N VAL A 26 -3.93 -6.75 3.83
CA VAL A 26 -4.98 -5.95 4.48
C VAL A 26 -4.45 -5.46 5.82
N VAL A 27 -4.33 -4.15 5.96
CA VAL A 27 -3.86 -3.48 7.18
C VAL A 27 -4.99 -2.66 7.79
N THR A 28 -4.94 -2.47 9.11
CA THR A 28 -5.92 -1.67 9.86
C THR A 28 -5.74 -0.17 9.63
N SER A 29 -4.51 0.28 9.37
CA SER A 29 -4.19 1.68 9.11
C SER A 29 -3.03 1.80 8.11
N LEU A 30 -2.96 2.96 7.45
CA LEU A 30 -1.85 3.34 6.57
C LEU A 30 -1.05 4.45 7.22
N PRO A 31 0.28 4.51 7.02
CA PRO A 31 1.10 5.60 7.52
C PRO A 31 0.69 6.90 6.81
N LYS A 32 0.20 7.87 7.58
CA LYS A 32 -0.27 9.15 7.08
C LYS A 32 0.48 10.28 7.77
N THR A 33 0.65 11.39 7.05
CA THR A 33 1.16 12.64 7.63
C THR A 33 0.10 13.32 8.48
N ARG A 34 0.49 14.34 9.27
CA ARG A 34 -0.42 15.29 9.97
C ARG A 34 -1.47 16.02 9.10
N SER A 35 -1.38 15.85 7.80
CA SER A 35 -2.30 16.39 6.80
C SER A 35 -3.09 15.29 6.07
N GLY A 36 -3.02 14.05 6.55
CA GLY A 36 -3.70 12.88 6.00
C GLY A 36 -3.06 12.27 4.75
N LYS A 37 -1.91 12.77 4.27
CA LYS A 37 -1.26 12.22 3.05
C LYS A 37 -0.64 10.87 3.36
N ILE A 38 -0.96 9.85 2.57
CA ILE A 38 -0.35 8.52 2.71
C ILE A 38 1.14 8.59 2.37
N MET A 39 1.99 8.22 3.31
CA MET A 39 3.45 8.19 3.15
C MET A 39 3.90 6.91 2.42
N ARG A 40 3.61 6.82 1.13
CA ARG A 40 3.96 5.64 0.29
C ARG A 40 5.45 5.28 0.33
N ARG A 41 6.33 6.26 0.55
CA ARG A 41 7.78 6.07 0.69
C ARG A 41 8.14 5.16 1.86
N VAL A 42 7.44 5.28 2.99
CA VAL A 42 7.65 4.44 4.18
C VAL A 42 7.21 3.00 3.91
N LEU A 43 6.06 2.83 3.24
CA LEU A 43 5.59 1.50 2.82
C LEU A 43 6.60 0.82 1.89
N LYS A 44 7.15 1.58 0.92
CA LYS A 44 8.19 1.06 0.02
C LYS A 44 9.47 0.67 0.78
N ALA A 45 9.91 1.48 1.73
CA ALA A 45 11.09 1.18 2.53
C ALA A 45 10.89 -0.09 3.37
N LYS A 46 9.71 -0.26 3.97
CA LYS A 46 9.33 -1.47 4.72
C LYS A 46 9.43 -2.73 3.83
N GLU A 47 8.82 -2.73 2.65
CA GLU A 47 8.85 -3.88 1.73
C GLU A 47 10.26 -4.19 1.22
N LEU A 48 11.10 -3.17 1.07
CA LEU A 48 12.49 -3.34 0.61
C LEU A 48 13.48 -3.60 1.75
N GLY A 49 13.04 -3.59 3.01
CA GLY A 49 13.93 -3.67 4.18
C GLY A 49 14.93 -2.52 4.29
N GLN A 50 14.59 -1.36 3.74
CA GLN A 50 15.42 -0.15 3.70
C GLN A 50 15.04 0.84 4.79
N ASP A 51 15.95 1.76 5.11
CA ASP A 51 15.68 2.85 6.06
C ASP A 51 14.57 3.79 5.51
N PRO A 52 13.44 3.96 6.22
CA PRO A 52 12.40 4.91 5.86
C PRO A 52 12.80 6.37 6.10
N GLY A 53 14.01 6.69 6.56
CA GLY A 53 14.47 8.06 6.75
C GLY A 53 13.56 8.85 7.71
N ASP A 54 13.45 10.17 7.50
CA ASP A 54 12.65 11.01 8.40
C ASP A 54 11.14 10.69 8.31
N ILE A 55 10.57 10.34 9.46
CA ILE A 55 9.16 10.00 9.70
C ILE A 55 8.50 10.91 10.75
N SER A 56 9.14 12.01 11.15
CA SER A 56 8.65 12.95 12.19
C SER A 56 7.25 13.53 11.92
N THR A 57 6.79 13.46 10.68
CA THR A 57 5.48 13.98 10.25
C THR A 57 4.34 12.95 10.29
N LEU A 58 4.62 11.70 10.67
CA LEU A 58 3.60 10.67 10.84
C LEU A 58 2.61 11.06 11.96
N GLU A 59 1.32 10.83 11.71
CA GLU A 59 0.32 10.76 12.77
C GLU A 59 0.40 9.39 13.47
N GLU A 60 0.09 9.36 14.76
CA GLU A 60 -0.17 8.10 15.50
C GLU A 60 -1.41 7.38 14.95
#